data_AF-A0A3D1SGR9-F1
#
_entry.id   AF-A0A3D1SGR9-F1
#
_cell.length_a   1.000
_cell.length_b   1.000
_cell.length_c   1.000
_cell.angle_alpha   90.00
_cell.angle_beta   90.00
_cell.angle_gamma   90.00
#
_symmetry.space_group_name_H-M   'P 1'
#
loop_
_entity.id
_entity.type
_entity.pdbx_description
1 polymer ?
#
loop_
_entity_poly.entity_id
_entity_poly.type
_entity_poly.pdbx_seq_one_letter_code
_entity_poly.pdbx_strand_id
1 'polypeptide(L)'
;MARTSITKAYQKIQELSWEPTFATPVKKYPTDYKFNKAPQKEPLKQVMQSYFPMQEEKDDRSMGAMDGALRGNMFRSTQPRWMEWMKLFLGISPFPEIAAARAMPLLTSAVPNPELHNGLALQMIDEVRHSTIQMHLKRYYMKNYIDP
;
A
#
# COMPACT_ATOMS: atom_id res chain seq x y z
N MET A 1 15.58 -20.24 -16.68
CA MET A 1 16.17 -18.88 -16.60
C MET A 1 16.67 -18.66 -15.18
N ALA A 2 17.94 -18.31 -14.98
CA ALA A 2 18.45 -18.00 -13.65
C ALA A 2 17.74 -16.75 -13.11
N ARG A 3 17.13 -16.83 -11.92
CA ARG A 3 16.49 -15.67 -11.27
C ARG A 3 17.51 -14.56 -11.14
N THR A 4 17.25 -13.41 -11.76
CA THR A 4 18.04 -12.20 -11.55
C THR A 4 18.00 -11.84 -10.06
N SER A 5 19.15 -11.48 -9.47
CA SER A 5 19.20 -11.06 -8.06
C SER A 5 18.32 -9.82 -7.86
N ILE A 6 17.42 -9.86 -6.87
CA ILE A 6 16.54 -8.74 -6.49
C ILE A 6 17.36 -7.47 -6.23
N THR A 7 18.49 -7.59 -5.54
CA THR A 7 19.39 -6.47 -5.27
C THR A 7 19.93 -5.83 -6.55
N LYS A 8 20.28 -6.64 -7.55
CA LYS A 8 20.75 -6.12 -8.85
C LYS A 8 19.63 -5.45 -9.63
N ALA A 9 18.43 -6.05 -9.63
CA ALA A 9 17.26 -5.45 -10.27
C ALA A 9 16.90 -4.12 -9.61
N TYR A 10 16.96 -4.05 -8.29
CA TYR A 10 16.73 -2.84 -7.51
C TYR A 10 17.74 -1.74 -7.83
N GLN A 11 19.04 -2.07 -7.89
CA GLN A 11 20.08 -1.10 -8.29
C GLN A 11 19.81 -0.50 -9.68
N LYS A 12 19.37 -1.32 -10.64
CA LYS A 12 19.02 -0.84 -11.98
C LYS A 12 17.84 0.13 -12.01
N ILE A 13 16.87 0.01 -11.10
CA ILE A 13 15.73 0.94 -11.05
C ILE A 13 16.21 2.36 -10.72
N GLN A 14 17.25 2.50 -9.89
CA GLN A 14 17.82 3.80 -9.54
C GLN A 14 18.45 4.50 -10.75
N GLU A 15 18.99 3.73 -11.68
CA GLU A 15 19.59 4.24 -12.93
C GLU A 15 18.55 4.78 -13.92
N LEU A 16 17.25 4.57 -13.68
CA LEU A 16 16.17 5.11 -14.51
C LEU A 16 15.94 6.61 -14.30
N SER A 17 16.56 7.22 -13.28
CA SER A 17 16.47 8.66 -13.05
C SER A 17 17.42 9.43 -13.96
N TRP A 18 16.96 10.55 -14.50
CA TRP A 18 17.79 11.47 -15.28
C TRP A 18 17.46 12.93 -14.97
N GLU A 19 18.44 13.81 -15.16
CA GLU A 19 18.24 15.26 -15.09
C GLU A 19 17.94 15.81 -16.50
N PRO A 20 16.77 16.44 -16.73
CA PRO A 20 16.44 17.01 -18.03
C PRO A 20 17.39 18.15 -18.43
N THR A 21 17.89 18.13 -19.67
CA THR A 21 18.78 19.18 -20.20
C THR A 21 18.07 20.23 -21.06
N PHE A 22 16.89 19.91 -21.57
CA PHE A 22 16.14 20.72 -22.54
C PHE A 22 14.90 21.42 -21.94
N ALA A 23 14.59 21.19 -20.67
CA ALA A 23 13.47 21.82 -19.98
C ALA A 23 13.76 21.96 -18.48
N THR A 24 13.31 23.06 -17.87
CA THR A 24 13.36 23.21 -16.41
C THR A 24 12.29 22.35 -15.76
N PRO A 25 12.63 21.45 -14.81
CA PRO A 25 11.64 20.65 -14.10
C PRO A 25 10.60 21.52 -13.39
N VAL A 26 9.31 21.21 -13.58
CA VAL A 26 8.21 21.94 -12.95
C VAL A 26 8.08 21.50 -11.49
N LYS A 27 8.13 22.45 -10.56
CA LYS A 27 7.76 22.21 -9.15
C LYS A 27 6.25 22.14 -9.02
N LYS A 28 5.68 20.95 -9.24
CA LYS A 28 4.22 20.73 -9.24
C LYS A 28 3.57 21.03 -7.88
N TYR A 29 4.28 20.75 -6.80
CA TYR A 29 3.81 20.98 -5.43
C TYR A 29 4.78 21.91 -4.68
N PRO A 30 4.31 23.02 -4.10
CA PRO A 30 5.15 23.87 -3.27
C PRO A 30 5.54 23.12 -2.00
N THR A 31 6.74 23.38 -1.52
CA THR A 31 7.25 22.86 -0.25
C THR A 31 8.13 23.91 0.41
N ASP A 32 7.97 24.09 1.72
CA ASP A 32 8.83 24.96 2.53
C ASP A 32 10.18 24.30 2.84
N TYR A 33 10.31 23.00 2.56
CA TYR A 33 11.50 22.21 2.84
C TYR A 33 12.45 22.15 1.66
N LYS A 34 13.76 22.24 1.93
CA LYS A 34 14.83 21.98 0.95
C LYS A 34 15.44 20.61 1.21
N PHE A 35 15.27 19.68 0.28
CA PHE A 35 15.88 18.36 0.33
C PHE A 35 17.32 18.45 -0.19
N ASN A 36 18.31 18.46 0.73
CA ASN A 36 19.72 18.43 0.37
C ASN A 36 20.21 16.98 0.38
N LYS A 37 20.58 16.43 -0.78
CA LYS A 37 21.22 15.11 -0.93
C LYS A 37 20.57 14.04 -0.06
N ALA A 38 19.26 13.78 -0.22
CA ALA A 38 18.50 12.81 0.58
C ALA A 38 19.24 11.46 0.66
N PRO A 39 20.06 11.20 1.70
CA PRO A 39 20.96 10.07 1.72
C PRO A 39 20.25 8.82 2.24
N GLN A 40 18.97 8.97 2.61
CA GLN A 40 18.09 7.89 3.01
C GLN A 40 18.02 6.88 1.88
N LYS A 41 18.61 5.72 2.13
CA LYS A 41 18.37 4.52 1.34
C LYS A 41 17.02 3.95 1.77
N GLU A 42 16.28 3.44 0.82
CA GLU A 42 15.07 2.69 1.12
C GLU A 42 15.50 1.38 1.81
N PRO A 43 15.11 1.17 3.08
CA PRO A 43 15.49 -0.04 3.82
C PRO A 43 14.92 -1.31 3.18
N LEU A 44 13.73 -1.22 2.56
CA LEU A 44 13.05 -2.35 1.94
C LEU A 44 13.27 -2.35 0.44
N LYS A 45 14.32 -3.07 0.02
CA LYS A 45 14.69 -3.22 -1.40
C LYS A 45 13.75 -4.14 -2.15
N GLN A 46 12.56 -3.65 -2.46
CA GLN A 46 11.54 -4.36 -3.20
C GLN A 46 11.54 -3.96 -4.67
N VAL A 47 11.29 -4.95 -5.53
CA VAL A 47 11.00 -4.73 -6.96
C VAL A 47 9.64 -5.35 -7.27
N MET A 48 8.95 -4.85 -8.29
CA MET A 48 7.60 -5.34 -8.64
C MET A 48 7.54 -6.88 -8.75
N GLN A 49 8.57 -7.49 -9.34
CA GLN A 49 8.67 -8.96 -9.48
C GLN A 49 8.65 -9.72 -8.14
N SER A 50 9.23 -9.15 -7.08
CA SER A 50 9.18 -9.77 -5.74
C SER A 50 7.97 -9.32 -4.93
N TYR A 51 7.47 -8.10 -5.20
CA TYR A 51 6.36 -7.51 -4.49
C TYR A 51 5.04 -8.23 -4.78
N PHE A 52 4.69 -8.44 -6.05
CA PHE A 52 3.38 -9.02 -6.40
C PHE A 52 3.16 -10.43 -5.84
N PRO A 53 4.08 -11.40 -5.99
CA PRO A 53 3.89 -12.73 -5.39
C PRO A 53 3.80 -12.69 -3.86
N MET A 54 4.50 -11.74 -3.23
CA MET A 54 4.42 -11.55 -1.78
C MET A 54 3.04 -11.03 -1.35
N GLN A 55 2.46 -10.09 -2.09
CA GLN A 55 1.12 -9.57 -1.76
C GLN A 55 0.01 -10.58 -2.13
N GLU A 56 0.17 -11.30 -3.23
CA GLU A 56 -0.72 -12.38 -3.66
C GLU A 56 -0.86 -13.46 -2.57
N GLU A 57 0.25 -13.98 -2.04
CA GLU A 57 0.23 -14.98 -0.96
C GLU A 57 -0.49 -14.46 0.30
N LYS A 58 -0.34 -13.16 0.62
CA LYS A 58 -1.06 -12.55 1.75
C LYS A 58 -2.56 -12.48 1.48
N ASP A 59 -2.96 -12.15 0.25
CA ASP A 59 -4.35 -12.05 -0.15
C ASP A 59 -5.02 -13.42 -0.17
N ASP A 60 -4.38 -14.43 -0.75
CA ASP A 60 -4.88 -15.81 -0.77
C ASP A 60 -5.13 -16.34 0.64
N ARG A 61 -4.18 -16.12 1.56
CA ARG A 61 -4.35 -16.52 2.97
C ARG A 61 -5.45 -15.74 3.67
N SER A 62 -5.53 -14.43 3.42
CA SER A 62 -6.53 -13.57 4.06
C SER A 62 -7.95 -13.91 3.59
N MET A 63 -8.14 -14.10 2.29
CA MET A 63 -9.42 -14.50 1.68
C MET A 63 -9.80 -15.92 2.09
N GLY A 64 -8.86 -16.86 2.07
CA GLY A 64 -9.09 -18.23 2.55
C GLY A 64 -9.50 -18.27 4.03
N ALA A 65 -8.91 -17.42 4.87
CA ALA A 65 -9.31 -17.30 6.27
C ALA A 65 -10.72 -16.72 6.42
N MET A 66 -11.11 -15.75 5.59
CA MET A 66 -12.48 -15.20 5.59
C MET A 66 -13.53 -16.25 5.20
N ASP A 67 -13.25 -17.09 4.20
CA ASP A 67 -14.12 -18.20 3.80
C ASP A 67 -14.19 -19.30 4.87
N GLY A 68 -13.08 -19.55 5.57
CA GLY A 68 -13.03 -20.41 6.75
C GLY A 68 -13.93 -19.86 7.87
N ALA A 69 -13.82 -18.57 8.18
CA ALA A 69 -14.61 -17.90 9.21
C ALA A 69 -16.11 -17.92 8.89
N LEU A 70 -16.46 -17.78 7.61
CA LEU A 70 -17.85 -17.89 7.15
C LEU A 70 -18.41 -19.30 7.39
N ARG A 71 -17.67 -20.34 6.98
CA ARG A 71 -18.08 -21.74 7.20
C ARG A 71 -18.16 -22.10 8.68
N GLY A 72 -17.30 -21.52 9.50
CA GLY A 72 -17.32 -21.68 10.96
C GLY A 72 -18.38 -20.84 11.68
N ASN A 73 -19.24 -20.11 10.96
CA ASN A 73 -20.24 -19.20 11.52
C ASN A 73 -19.65 -18.19 12.53
N MET A 74 -18.38 -17.80 12.35
CA MET A 74 -17.64 -16.97 13.32
C MET A 74 -18.20 -15.55 13.40
N PHE A 75 -18.72 -15.02 12.28
CA PHE A 75 -19.34 -13.70 12.22
C PHE A 75 -20.48 -13.57 13.25
N ARG A 76 -21.32 -14.60 13.40
CA ARG A 76 -22.43 -14.57 14.37
C ARG A 76 -22.01 -14.84 15.82
N SER A 77 -20.80 -15.34 16.01
CA SER A 77 -20.24 -15.66 17.33
C SER A 77 -19.39 -14.53 17.91
N THR A 78 -19.31 -13.38 17.22
CA THR A 78 -18.51 -12.24 17.67
C THR A 78 -19.26 -11.42 18.72
N GLN A 79 -18.53 -10.97 19.75
CA GLN A 79 -19.11 -10.20 20.85
C GLN A 79 -19.70 -8.88 20.34
N PRO A 80 -20.96 -8.53 20.70
CA PRO A 80 -21.63 -7.37 20.10
C PRO A 80 -20.93 -6.02 20.30
N ARG A 81 -20.38 -5.73 21.49
CA ARG A 81 -19.67 -4.46 21.72
C ARG A 81 -18.41 -4.32 20.88
N TRP A 82 -17.71 -5.41 20.61
CA TRP A 82 -16.57 -5.45 19.68
C TRP A 82 -17.02 -5.11 18.27
N MET A 83 -18.18 -5.63 17.85
CA MET A 83 -18.72 -5.30 16.54
C MET A 83 -19.16 -3.85 16.41
N GLU A 84 -19.70 -3.23 17.46
CA GLU A 84 -19.96 -1.78 17.46
C GLU A 84 -18.69 -0.96 17.25
N TRP A 85 -17.58 -1.34 17.89
CA TRP A 85 -16.28 -0.70 17.63
C TRP A 85 -15.79 -0.95 16.20
N MET A 86 -15.98 -2.16 15.67
CA MET A 86 -15.60 -2.48 14.30
C MET A 86 -16.42 -1.71 13.27
N LYS A 87 -17.70 -1.39 13.52
CA LYS A 87 -18.50 -0.54 12.65
C LYS A 87 -17.89 0.86 12.51
N LEU A 88 -17.46 1.46 13.62
CA LEU A 88 -16.76 2.75 13.60
C LEU A 88 -15.43 2.65 12.85
N PHE A 89 -14.61 1.65 13.18
CA PHE A 89 -13.30 1.47 12.57
C PHE A 89 -13.39 1.22 11.05
N LEU A 90 -14.18 0.24 10.63
CA LEU A 90 -14.37 -0.09 9.20
C LEU A 90 -15.19 0.97 8.46
N GLY A 91 -15.96 1.80 9.18
CA GLY A 91 -16.65 2.96 8.63
C GLY A 91 -15.71 4.09 8.25
N ILE A 92 -14.59 4.24 8.97
CA ILE A 92 -13.66 5.37 8.79
C ILE A 92 -12.38 4.95 8.08
N SER A 93 -11.75 3.84 8.50
CA SER A 93 -10.39 3.43 8.10
C SER A 93 -10.13 3.39 6.59
N PRO A 94 -11.05 2.93 5.71
CA PRO A 94 -10.75 2.88 4.27
C PRO A 94 -10.47 4.26 3.64
N PHE A 95 -11.04 5.33 4.20
CA PHE A 95 -10.89 6.69 3.67
C PHE A 95 -9.47 7.25 3.82
N PRO A 96 -8.82 7.22 4.99
CA PRO A 96 -7.42 7.59 5.11
C PRO A 96 -6.49 6.67 4.30
N GLU A 97 -6.79 5.37 4.11
CA GLU A 97 -5.96 4.51 3.25
C GLU A 97 -5.96 5.02 1.79
N ILE A 98 -7.13 5.24 1.19
CA ILE A 98 -7.17 5.73 -0.20
C ILE A 98 -6.63 7.17 -0.32
N ALA A 99 -6.73 7.98 0.74
CA ALA A 99 -6.07 9.27 0.80
C ALA A 99 -4.54 9.15 0.89
N ALA A 100 -4.02 8.18 1.65
CA ALA A 100 -2.60 7.87 1.74
C ALA A 100 -2.06 7.41 0.38
N ALA A 101 -2.80 6.59 -0.36
CA ALA A 101 -2.45 6.22 -1.74
C ALA A 101 -2.23 7.46 -2.63
N ARG A 102 -3.04 8.51 -2.47
CA ARG A 102 -2.89 9.78 -3.19
C ARG A 102 -1.73 10.64 -2.70
N ALA A 103 -1.33 10.49 -1.44
CA ALA A 103 -0.20 11.22 -0.87
C ALA A 103 1.15 10.74 -1.41
N MET A 104 1.28 9.44 -1.72
CA MET A 104 2.54 8.86 -2.23
C MET A 104 3.05 9.52 -3.53
N PRO A 105 2.26 9.70 -4.61
CA PRO A 105 2.73 10.40 -5.81
C PRO A 105 3.04 11.89 -5.59
N LEU A 106 2.39 12.53 -4.60
CA LEU A 106 2.76 13.88 -4.18
C LEU A 106 4.16 13.89 -3.54
N LEU A 107 4.47 12.92 -2.68
CA LEU A 107 5.80 12.75 -2.08
C LEU A 107 6.86 12.44 -3.14
N THR A 108 6.56 11.58 -4.12
CA THR A 108 7.45 11.31 -5.26
C THR A 108 7.83 12.59 -6.01
N SER A 109 6.88 13.53 -6.14
CA SER A 109 7.13 14.83 -6.80
C SER A 109 7.96 15.79 -5.94
N ALA A 110 7.87 15.68 -4.60
CA ALA A 110 8.50 16.60 -3.67
C ALA A 110 9.92 16.16 -3.27
N VAL A 111 10.18 14.86 -3.16
CA VAL A 111 11.45 14.31 -2.67
C VAL A 111 12.33 13.93 -3.85
N PRO A 112 13.49 14.58 -4.09
CA PRO A 112 14.38 14.28 -5.21
C PRO A 112 15.28 13.06 -4.90
N ASN A 113 14.67 11.88 -4.70
CA ASN A 113 15.39 10.64 -4.45
C ASN A 113 14.74 9.44 -5.17
N PRO A 114 15.32 8.97 -6.28
CA PRO A 114 14.80 7.84 -7.05
C PRO A 114 14.67 6.54 -6.25
N GLU A 115 15.52 6.36 -5.23
CA GLU A 115 15.45 5.19 -4.36
C GLU A 115 14.15 5.16 -3.55
N LEU A 116 13.74 6.32 -3.03
CA LEU A 116 12.48 6.47 -2.28
C LEU A 116 11.27 6.44 -3.21
N HIS A 117 11.40 6.86 -4.47
CA HIS A 117 10.29 6.85 -5.43
C HIS A 117 9.74 5.45 -5.67
N ASN A 118 10.62 4.45 -5.76
CA ASN A 118 10.19 3.07 -5.91
C ASN A 118 9.44 2.56 -4.67
N GLY A 119 9.94 2.87 -3.46
CA GLY A 119 9.25 2.54 -2.21
C GLY A 119 7.87 3.21 -2.12
N LEU A 120 7.79 4.51 -2.42
CA LEU A 120 6.53 5.26 -2.46
C LEU A 120 5.54 4.71 -3.48
N ALA A 121 6.01 4.27 -4.65
CA ALA A 121 5.15 3.65 -5.67
C ALA A 121 4.57 2.31 -5.19
N LEU A 122 5.35 1.49 -4.47
CA LEU A 122 4.85 0.25 -3.88
C LEU A 122 3.90 0.54 -2.70
N GLN A 123 4.21 1.52 -1.86
CA GLN A 123 3.33 1.97 -0.79
C GLN A 123 1.98 2.43 -1.36
N MET A 124 1.96 3.16 -2.47
CA MET A 124 0.71 3.57 -3.13
C MET A 124 -0.17 2.35 -3.45
N ILE A 125 0.41 1.27 -3.96
CA ILE A 125 -0.32 0.03 -4.26
C ILE A 125 -0.81 -0.63 -2.98
N ASP A 126 0.02 -0.66 -1.93
CA ASP A 126 -0.36 -1.16 -0.61
C ASP A 126 -1.56 -0.40 -0.04
N GLU A 127 -1.60 0.92 -0.15
CA GLU A 127 -2.73 1.70 0.39
C GLU A 127 -4.03 1.52 -0.40
N VAL A 128 -3.93 1.31 -1.72
CA VAL A 128 -5.10 0.87 -2.51
C VAL A 128 -5.58 -0.50 -2.01
N ARG A 129 -4.65 -1.43 -1.77
CA ARG A 129 -4.95 -2.76 -1.24
C ARG A 129 -5.55 -2.70 0.18
N HIS A 130 -5.06 -1.83 1.06
CA HIS A 130 -5.61 -1.65 2.40
C HIS A 130 -7.05 -1.18 2.35
N SER A 131 -7.34 -0.16 1.53
CA SER A 131 -8.70 0.33 1.33
C SER A 131 -9.63 -0.78 0.82
N THR A 132 -9.20 -1.58 -0.16
CA THR A 132 -10.06 -2.62 -0.75
C THR A 132 -10.32 -3.78 0.20
N ILE A 133 -9.30 -4.26 0.94
CA ILE A 133 -9.48 -5.34 1.92
C ILE A 133 -10.37 -4.90 3.08
N GLN A 134 -10.21 -3.68 3.59
CA GLN A 134 -11.05 -3.15 4.67
C GLN A 134 -12.52 -2.98 4.21
N MET A 135 -12.75 -2.48 2.98
CA MET A 135 -14.10 -2.41 2.41
C MET A 135 -14.69 -3.80 2.16
N HIS A 136 -13.87 -4.77 1.75
CA HIS A 136 -14.30 -6.15 1.58
C HIS A 136 -14.72 -6.78 2.91
N LEU A 137 -13.93 -6.59 3.96
CA LEU A 137 -14.25 -7.06 5.30
C LEU A 137 -15.55 -6.44 5.82
N LYS A 138 -15.73 -5.11 5.64
CA LYS A 138 -16.99 -4.43 5.94
C LYS A 138 -18.17 -5.10 5.22
N ARG A 139 -18.03 -5.36 3.92
CA ARG A 139 -19.06 -6.06 3.12
C ARG A 139 -19.38 -7.46 3.67
N TYR A 140 -18.38 -8.19 4.17
CA TYR A 140 -18.61 -9.50 4.79
C TYR A 140 -19.41 -9.40 6.07
N TYR A 141 -19.10 -8.43 6.94
CA TYR A 141 -19.89 -8.20 8.16
C TYR A 141 -21.33 -7.77 7.84
N MET A 142 -21.53 -6.83 6.90
CA MET A 142 -22.88 -6.41 6.49
C MET A 142 -23.74 -7.58 5.94
N LYS A 143 -23.11 -8.63 5.38
CA LYS A 143 -23.83 -9.79 4.84
C LYS A 143 -24.11 -10.87 5.87
N ASN A 144 -23.25 -11.02 6.87
CA ASN A 144 -23.21 -12.24 7.70
C ASN A 144 -23.38 -11.97 9.20
N TYR A 145 -23.23 -10.72 9.65
CA TYR A 145 -23.45 -10.32 11.02
C TYR A 145 -24.94 -10.12 11.33
N ILE A 146 -25.29 -10.21 12.62
CA ILE A 146 -26.69 -10.11 13.08
C ILE A 146 -27.24 -8.68 13.02
N ASP A 147 -26.38 -7.67 13.07
CA ASP A 147 -26.74 -6.25 13.05
C ASP A 147 -25.84 -5.50 12.03
N PRO A 148 -26.22 -5.54 10.74
CA PRO A 148 -25.35 -5.18 9.61
C PRO A 148 -25.10 -3.68 9.45
#